data_AF-A0A956L6Z3-F1
#
_entry.id   AF-A0A956L6Z3-F1
#
_cell.length_a   1.000
_cell.length_b   1.000
_cell.length_c   1.000
_cell.angle_alpha   90.00
_cell.angle_beta   90.00
_cell.angle_gamma   90.00
#
_symmetry.space_group_name_H-M   'P 1'
#
loop_
_entity.id
_entity.type
_entity.pdbx_description
1 polymer ?
#
loop_
_entity_poly.entity_id
_entity_poly.type
_entity_poly.pdbx_seq_one_letter_code
_entity_poly.pdbx_strand_id
1 'polypeptide(L)'
;MSTISERNPFVGPRPIQPGEPLHGRDREVRELYDRLQARRIVVLHSPSGAGKSSLVQAGLSPRLLAGGYDVWKTIRVNLDPAGLEGEGVPKGTNRYLLSAMLSLEEELPEGKRRSVAELAGLDLGTYLRTRPRRRRQQGRPVVLLFDQFEEVLTVAPRAVAA
;
A
#
# COMPACT_ATOMS: atom_id res chain seq x y z
N MET A 1 -38.50 19.93 -20.05
CA MET A 1 -38.15 19.18 -18.83
C MET A 1 -36.73 18.66 -18.99
N SER A 2 -35.73 19.37 -18.46
CA SER A 2 -34.33 18.93 -18.53
C SER A 2 -34.04 17.97 -17.39
N THR A 3 -33.56 16.78 -17.73
CA THR A 3 -33.08 15.76 -16.81
C THR A 3 -31.76 16.22 -16.20
N ILE A 4 -31.76 16.52 -14.90
CA ILE A 4 -30.55 16.80 -14.14
C ILE A 4 -29.74 15.50 -14.07
N SER A 5 -28.50 15.52 -14.55
CA SER A 5 -27.57 14.39 -14.50
C SER A 5 -27.32 13.97 -13.05
N GLU A 6 -27.66 12.71 -12.70
CA GLU A 6 -27.40 12.08 -11.39
C GLU A 6 -25.90 11.79 -11.11
N ARG A 7 -24.97 12.32 -11.91
CA ARG A 7 -23.53 12.17 -11.62
C ARG A 7 -23.11 13.30 -10.70
N ASN A 8 -23.03 13.01 -9.41
CA ASN A 8 -22.35 13.86 -8.45
C ASN A 8 -20.94 14.22 -9.00
N PRO A 9 -20.68 15.48 -9.37
CA PRO A 9 -19.43 15.89 -10.00
C PRO A 9 -18.27 15.96 -8.99
N PHE A 10 -18.56 15.85 -7.69
CA PHE A 10 -17.58 15.87 -6.62
C PHE A 10 -17.20 14.44 -6.23
N VAL A 11 -16.01 14.00 -6.65
CA VAL A 11 -15.39 12.69 -6.35
C VAL A 11 -15.08 12.45 -4.85
N GLY A 12 -15.45 13.38 -3.98
CA GLY A 12 -15.02 13.38 -2.58
C GLY A 12 -13.51 13.61 -2.45
N PRO A 13 -12.93 13.49 -1.24
CA PRO A 13 -11.50 13.68 -0.99
C PRO A 13 -10.67 12.48 -1.49
N ARG A 14 -10.86 12.06 -2.74
CA ARG A 14 -10.02 11.02 -3.31
C ARG A 14 -8.59 11.53 -3.48
N PRO A 15 -7.57 10.69 -3.28
CA PRO A 15 -6.21 11.05 -3.63
C PRO A 15 -6.08 11.37 -5.14
N ILE A 16 -5.27 12.39 -5.44
CA ILE A 16 -4.84 12.71 -6.80
C ILE A 16 -3.98 11.55 -7.30
N GLN A 17 -4.24 11.07 -8.51
CA GLN A 17 -3.63 9.89 -9.09
C GLN A 17 -2.41 10.23 -9.96
N PRO A 18 -1.54 9.25 -10.26
CA PRO A 18 -0.52 9.41 -11.28
C PRO A 18 -1.10 9.95 -12.61
N GLY A 19 -0.47 11.00 -13.16
CA GLY A 19 -0.90 11.64 -14.40
C GLY A 19 -1.90 12.79 -14.21
N GLU A 20 -2.42 13.00 -13.00
CA GLU A 20 -3.24 14.15 -12.65
C GLU A 20 -2.36 15.30 -12.10
N PRO A 21 -2.74 16.57 -12.32
CA PRO A 21 -1.92 17.70 -11.89
C PRO A 21 -1.89 17.83 -10.36
N LEU A 22 -0.67 17.93 -9.80
CA LEU A 22 -0.40 18.22 -8.39
C LEU A 22 0.35 19.55 -8.28
N HIS A 23 -0.34 20.62 -7.88
CA HIS A 23 0.24 21.96 -7.85
C HIS A 23 0.94 22.29 -6.53
N GLY A 24 2.08 23.00 -6.60
CA GLY A 24 2.74 23.61 -5.44
C GLY A 24 3.40 22.63 -4.47
N ARG A 25 3.59 21.36 -4.86
CA ARG A 25 4.16 20.30 -4.01
C ARG A 25 5.52 19.78 -4.48
N ASP A 26 6.14 20.43 -5.45
CA ASP A 26 7.41 19.98 -6.05
C ASP A 26 8.53 19.88 -5.01
N ARG A 27 8.55 20.81 -4.05
CA ARG A 27 9.53 20.81 -2.97
C ARG A 27 9.35 19.61 -2.05
N GLU A 28 8.13 19.34 -1.58
CA GLU A 28 7.82 18.23 -0.69
C GLU A 28 8.07 16.88 -1.38
N VAL A 29 7.72 16.75 -2.67
CA VAL A 29 8.04 15.54 -3.46
C VAL A 29 9.55 15.35 -3.55
N ARG A 30 10.32 16.42 -3.81
CA ARG A 30 11.79 16.36 -3.87
C ARG A 30 12.39 15.94 -2.54
N GLU A 31 12.02 16.61 -1.45
CA GLU A 31 12.53 16.30 -0.12
C GLU A 31 12.22 14.86 0.30
N LEU A 32 11.01 14.36 -0.01
CA LEU A 32 10.62 12.99 0.30
C LEU A 32 11.39 11.96 -0.55
N TYR A 33 11.58 12.24 -1.84
CA TYR A 33 12.39 11.41 -2.74
C TYR A 33 13.84 11.32 -2.27
N ASP A 34 14.46 12.46 -1.91
CA ASP A 34 15.85 12.50 -1.44
C ASP A 34 16.00 11.77 -0.10
N ARG A 35 15.03 11.91 0.82
CA ARG A 35 15.01 11.16 2.09
C ARG A 35 14.92 9.65 1.88
N LEU A 36 14.09 9.18 0.94
CA LEU A 36 13.95 7.76 0.62
C LEU A 36 15.23 7.16 0.02
N GLN A 37 16.01 7.95 -0.73
CA GLN A 37 17.31 7.49 -1.22
C GLN A 37 18.32 7.33 -0.07
N ALA A 38 18.26 8.22 0.93
CA ALA A 38 19.18 8.20 2.07
C ALA A 38 18.77 7.23 3.20
N ARG A 39 17.48 6.87 3.29
CA ARG A 39 16.91 6.09 4.40
C ARG A 39 16.01 4.98 3.87
N ARG A 40 16.14 3.78 4.43
CA ARG A 40 15.32 2.61 4.06
C ARG A 40 13.85 2.70 4.53
N ILE A 41 13.60 3.49 5.58
CA ILE A 41 12.27 3.68 6.16
C ILE A 41 12.06 5.18 6.36
N VAL A 42 10.95 5.69 5.84
CA VAL A 42 10.53 7.08 5.99
C VAL A 42 9.08 7.08 6.46
N VAL A 43 8.81 7.76 7.56
CA VAL A 43 7.46 7.98 8.07
C VAL A 43 6.99 9.35 7.60
N LEU A 44 5.89 9.37 6.85
CA LEU A 44 5.24 10.59 6.40
C LEU A 44 3.99 10.84 7.27
N HIS A 45 4.00 11.92 8.04
CA HIS A 45 2.88 12.31 8.90
C HIS A 45 2.39 13.71 8.55
N SER A 46 1.08 13.91 8.67
CA SER A 46 0.40 15.19 8.47
C SER A 46 -1.03 15.09 9.03
N PRO A 47 -1.70 16.22 9.30
CA PRO A 47 -3.12 16.23 9.65
C PRO A 47 -3.97 15.50 8.58
N SER A 48 -5.11 14.97 9.00
CA SER A 48 -6.07 14.37 8.07
C SER A 48 -6.48 15.39 7.01
N GLY A 49 -6.62 14.94 5.76
CA GLY A 49 -6.97 15.81 4.63
C GLY A 49 -5.85 16.70 4.08
N ALA A 50 -4.64 16.68 4.65
CA ALA A 50 -3.51 17.50 4.14
C ALA A 50 -2.96 17.06 2.77
N GLY A 51 -3.55 16.04 2.13
CA GLY A 51 -3.14 15.56 0.81
C GLY A 51 -1.96 14.59 0.80
N LYS A 52 -1.69 13.88 1.91
CA LYS A 52 -0.58 12.90 2.02
C LYS A 52 -0.63 11.84 0.93
N SER A 53 -1.78 11.20 0.75
CA SER A 53 -1.96 10.16 -0.26
C SER A 53 -1.82 10.73 -1.68
N SER A 54 -2.29 11.96 -1.93
CA SER A 54 -2.07 12.66 -3.20
C SER A 54 -0.58 12.95 -3.46
N LEU A 55 0.16 13.41 -2.45
CA LEU A 55 1.60 13.67 -2.54
C LEU A 55 2.36 12.40 -2.91
N VAL A 56 2.01 11.27 -2.30
CA VAL A 56 2.61 9.97 -2.58
C VAL A 56 2.23 9.48 -3.98
N GLN A 57 0.93 9.44 -4.29
CA GLN A 57 0.42 8.81 -5.51
C GLN A 57 0.71 9.64 -6.77
N ALA A 58 0.42 10.95 -6.77
CA ALA A 58 0.62 11.80 -7.94
C ALA A 58 2.04 12.35 -8.06
N GLY A 59 2.74 12.55 -6.93
CA GLY A 59 4.05 13.18 -6.90
C GLY A 59 5.20 12.19 -6.79
N LEU A 60 5.29 11.50 -5.65
CA LEU A 60 6.43 10.65 -5.31
C LEU A 60 6.51 9.38 -6.19
N SER A 61 5.41 8.64 -6.34
CA SER A 61 5.42 7.34 -7.04
C SER A 61 5.88 7.45 -8.50
N PRO A 62 5.41 8.42 -9.31
CA PRO A 62 5.93 8.61 -10.66
C PRO A 62 7.43 8.92 -10.68
N ARG A 63 7.90 9.74 -9.73
CA ARG A 63 9.32 10.10 -9.61
C ARG A 63 10.19 8.89 -9.23
N LEU A 64 9.73 8.02 -8.33
CA LEU A 64 10.39 6.76 -7.99
C LEU A 64 10.45 5.81 -9.20
N LEU A 65 9.36 5.66 -9.94
CA LEU A 65 9.33 4.84 -11.15
C LEU A 65 10.32 5.35 -12.22
N ALA A 66 10.38 6.67 -12.41
CA ALA A 66 11.36 7.31 -13.30
C ALA A 66 12.80 7.15 -12.80
N GLY A 67 13.00 7.15 -11.48
CA GLY A 67 14.28 6.88 -10.81
C GLY A 67 14.71 5.41 -10.81
N GLY A 68 13.98 4.51 -11.46
CA GLY A 68 14.34 3.10 -11.59
C GLY A 68 13.96 2.23 -10.39
N TYR A 69 12.98 2.66 -9.58
CA TYR A 69 12.41 1.82 -8.51
C TYR A 69 11.24 0.97 -9.02
N ASP A 70 11.01 -0.15 -8.35
CA ASP A 70 9.78 -0.94 -8.46
C ASP A 70 8.83 -0.55 -7.34
N VAL A 71 7.88 0.34 -7.64
CA VAL A 71 6.90 0.81 -6.66
C VAL A 71 5.70 -0.13 -6.67
N TRP A 72 5.46 -0.81 -5.56
CA TRP A 72 4.30 -1.69 -5.42
C TRP A 72 3.07 -0.90 -4.97
N LYS A 73 1.89 -1.54 -5.07
CA LYS A 73 0.65 -0.90 -4.64
C LYS A 73 0.69 -0.48 -3.16
N THR A 74 -0.21 0.44 -2.82
CA THR A 74 -0.43 0.85 -1.44
C THR A 74 -0.96 -0.33 -0.62
N ILE A 75 -0.38 -0.52 0.56
CA ILE A 75 -0.65 -1.60 1.51
C ILE A 75 -1.51 -1.05 2.64
N ARG A 76 -2.57 -1.80 2.97
CA ARG A 76 -3.44 -1.59 4.14
C ARG A 76 -3.28 -2.74 5.13
N VAL A 77 -3.36 -2.45 6.42
CA VAL A 77 -3.13 -3.42 7.50
C VAL A 77 -4.32 -3.54 8.46
N ASN A 78 -5.54 -3.32 7.97
CA ASN A 78 -6.78 -3.34 8.77
C ASN A 78 -7.61 -4.62 8.66
N LEU A 79 -7.20 -5.62 7.88
CA LEU A 79 -7.99 -6.84 7.70
C LEU A 79 -8.32 -7.51 9.05
N ASP A 80 -9.59 -7.82 9.27
CA ASP A 80 -10.06 -8.63 10.39
C ASP A 80 -9.99 -10.13 10.01
N PRO A 81 -9.15 -10.93 10.67
CA PRO A 81 -8.98 -12.34 10.33
C PRO A 81 -10.17 -13.22 10.79
N ALA A 82 -11.13 -12.71 11.57
CA ALA A 82 -12.25 -13.51 12.07
C ALA A 82 -13.11 -14.13 10.94
N GLY A 83 -13.16 -13.49 9.76
CA GLY A 83 -13.84 -14.04 8.59
C GLY A 83 -13.07 -15.15 7.85
N LEU A 84 -11.82 -15.42 8.22
CA LEU A 84 -10.90 -16.32 7.51
C LEU A 84 -10.66 -17.64 8.26
N GLU A 85 -11.36 -17.89 9.37
CA GLU A 85 -11.18 -19.09 10.20
C GLU A 85 -11.43 -20.39 9.41
N GLY A 86 -12.33 -20.35 8.42
CA GLY A 86 -12.59 -21.48 7.51
C GLY A 86 -11.56 -21.64 6.38
N GLU A 87 -10.62 -20.71 6.23
CA GLU A 87 -9.64 -20.70 5.13
C GLU A 87 -8.28 -21.29 5.52
N GLY A 88 -8.23 -22.08 6.59
CA GLY A 88 -7.00 -22.76 7.04
C GLY A 88 -5.98 -21.83 7.67
N VAL A 89 -6.41 -20.67 8.19
CA VAL A 89 -5.54 -19.72 8.90
C VAL A 89 -5.25 -20.23 10.32
N PRO A 90 -3.97 -20.50 10.68
CA PRO A 90 -3.64 -20.95 12.03
C PRO A 90 -3.99 -19.91 13.11
N LYS A 91 -4.40 -20.40 14.29
CA LYS A 91 -4.54 -19.53 15.47
C LYS A 91 -3.18 -18.89 15.80
N GLY A 92 -3.21 -17.60 16.14
CA GLY A 92 -1.99 -16.83 16.43
C GLY A 92 -1.30 -16.27 15.19
N THR A 93 -1.85 -16.46 13.98
CA THR A 93 -1.35 -15.77 12.78
C THR A 93 -1.34 -14.26 13.01
N ASN A 94 -0.21 -13.61 12.73
CA ASN A 94 -0.11 -12.16 12.83
C ASN A 94 -1.00 -11.49 11.78
N ARG A 95 -2.14 -10.95 12.22
CA ARG A 95 -3.15 -10.33 11.35
C ARG A 95 -2.59 -9.22 10.46
N TYR A 96 -1.60 -8.47 10.94
CA TYR A 96 -1.04 -7.32 10.21
C TYR A 96 -0.14 -7.77 9.07
N LEU A 97 0.65 -8.83 9.29
CA LEU A 97 1.47 -9.42 8.23
C LEU A 97 0.59 -10.10 7.19
N LEU A 98 -0.44 -10.85 7.62
CA LEU A 98 -1.40 -11.47 6.71
C LEU A 98 -2.13 -10.41 5.88
N SER A 99 -2.62 -9.33 6.51
CA SER A 99 -3.25 -8.20 5.82
C SER A 99 -2.32 -7.56 4.80
N ALA A 100 -1.05 -7.34 5.14
CA ALA A 100 -0.07 -6.75 4.23
C ALA A 100 0.18 -7.65 3.01
N MET A 101 0.34 -8.95 3.23
CA MET A 101 0.58 -9.92 2.15
C MET A 101 -0.65 -10.06 1.25
N LEU A 102 -1.86 -10.19 1.80
CA LEU A 102 -3.11 -10.21 1.03
C LEU A 102 -3.29 -8.94 0.21
N SER A 103 -3.04 -7.78 0.81
CA SER A 103 -3.10 -6.51 0.09
C SER A 103 -2.15 -6.50 -1.11
N LEU A 104 -0.95 -7.07 -1.00
CA LEU A 104 0.02 -7.18 -2.10
C LEU A 104 -0.38 -8.22 -3.16
N GLU A 105 -1.08 -9.30 -2.79
CA GLU A 105 -1.58 -10.31 -3.73
C GLU A 105 -2.67 -9.77 -4.66
N GLU A 106 -3.46 -8.78 -4.23
CA GLU A 106 -4.48 -8.14 -5.08
C GLU A 106 -3.90 -7.52 -6.36
N GLU A 107 -2.62 -7.11 -6.35
CA GLU A 107 -1.93 -6.58 -7.54
C GLU A 107 -1.56 -7.70 -8.55
N LEU A 108 -1.49 -8.95 -8.10
CA LEU A 108 -1.18 -10.09 -8.96
C LEU A 108 -2.44 -10.58 -9.69
N PRO A 109 -2.30 -11.13 -10.91
CA PRO A 109 -3.39 -11.85 -11.57
C PRO A 109 -3.85 -13.04 -10.73
N GLU A 110 -5.15 -13.33 -10.72
CA GLU A 110 -5.76 -14.38 -9.88
C GLU A 110 -5.02 -15.73 -9.94
N GLY A 111 -4.66 -16.21 -11.13
CA GLY A 111 -3.93 -17.48 -11.31
C GLY A 111 -2.47 -17.47 -10.81
N LYS A 112 -1.97 -16.34 -10.30
CA LYS A 112 -0.65 -16.21 -9.66
C LYS A 112 -0.75 -15.86 -8.18
N ARG A 113 -1.98 -15.69 -7.66
CA ARG A 113 -2.20 -15.39 -6.26
C ARG A 113 -2.00 -16.64 -5.42
N ARG A 114 -1.41 -16.47 -4.25
CA ARG A 114 -1.35 -17.52 -3.22
C ARG A 114 -2.65 -17.55 -2.44
N SER A 115 -3.02 -18.72 -1.96
CA SER A 115 -4.16 -18.88 -1.06
C SER A 115 -3.90 -18.22 0.30
N VAL A 116 -4.98 -17.91 1.03
CA VAL A 116 -4.91 -17.33 2.38
C VAL A 116 -4.12 -18.26 3.32
N ALA A 117 -4.36 -19.57 3.28
CA ALA A 117 -3.64 -20.57 4.06
C ALA A 117 -2.12 -20.54 3.81
N GLU A 118 -1.70 -20.48 2.55
CA GLU A 118 -0.28 -20.39 2.19
C GLU A 118 0.35 -19.11 2.75
N LEU A 119 -0.33 -17.97 2.62
CA LEU A 119 0.17 -16.70 3.15
C LEU A 119 0.26 -16.69 4.67
N ALA A 120 -0.70 -17.30 5.37
CA ALA A 120 -0.71 -17.38 6.82
C ALA A 120 0.48 -18.17 7.39
N GLY A 121 1.04 -19.10 6.60
CA GLY A 121 2.25 -19.85 6.95
C GLY A 121 3.58 -19.15 6.61
N LEU A 122 3.56 -17.96 6.00
CA LEU A 122 4.75 -17.24 5.56
C LEU A 122 5.08 -16.06 6.48
N ASP A 123 6.38 -15.84 6.70
CA ASP A 123 6.86 -14.54 7.16
C ASP A 123 6.93 -13.53 5.99
N LEU A 124 6.84 -12.23 6.31
CA LEU A 124 6.86 -11.17 5.30
C LEU A 124 8.14 -11.17 4.46
N GLY A 125 9.31 -11.47 5.05
CA GLY A 125 10.57 -11.50 4.31
C GLY A 125 10.60 -12.61 3.26
N THR A 126 10.13 -13.80 3.61
CA THR A 126 9.99 -14.96 2.71
C THR A 126 8.98 -14.66 1.61
N TYR A 127 7.86 -14.03 1.96
CA TYR A 127 6.91 -13.54 0.97
C TYR A 127 7.56 -12.57 -0.02
N LEU A 128 8.20 -11.50 0.46
CA LEU A 128 8.80 -10.46 -0.39
C LEU A 128 9.90 -11.00 -1.33
N ARG A 129 10.69 -12.00 -0.89
CA ARG A 129 11.73 -12.63 -1.72
C ARG A 129 11.16 -13.50 -2.83
N THR A 130 10.05 -14.19 -2.56
CA THR A 130 9.48 -15.19 -3.46
C THR A 130 8.32 -14.65 -4.31
N ARG A 131 7.81 -13.45 -3.98
CA ARG A 131 6.73 -12.80 -4.73
C ARG A 131 7.17 -12.55 -6.18
N PRO A 132 6.37 -12.95 -7.18
CA PRO A 132 6.66 -12.67 -8.58
C PRO A 132 6.81 -11.16 -8.84
N ARG A 133 7.91 -10.78 -9.50
CA ARG A 133 8.13 -9.39 -9.95
C ARG A 133 7.77 -9.21 -11.41
N ARG A 134 7.39 -7.99 -11.79
CA ARG A 134 7.19 -7.63 -13.20
C ARG A 134 8.54 -7.74 -13.92
N ARG A 135 8.59 -8.42 -15.08
CA ARG A 135 9.84 -8.65 -15.85
C ARG A 135 10.65 -7.36 -16.08
N ARG A 136 9.98 -6.26 -16.46
CA ARG A 136 10.64 -4.95 -16.70
C ARG A 136 11.22 -4.29 -15.45
N GLN A 137 10.84 -4.78 -14.27
CA GLN A 137 11.26 -4.25 -12.97
C GLN A 137 12.25 -5.20 -12.26
N GLN A 138 12.68 -6.28 -12.91
CA GLN A 138 13.60 -7.24 -12.31
C GLN A 138 14.96 -6.57 -12.03
N GLY A 139 15.51 -6.78 -10.83
CA GLY A 139 16.75 -6.14 -10.37
C GLY A 139 16.59 -4.73 -9.81
N ARG A 140 15.41 -4.10 -9.92
CA ARG A 140 15.17 -2.77 -9.34
C ARG A 140 14.89 -2.86 -7.83
N PRO A 141 15.33 -1.84 -7.05
CA PRO A 141 14.96 -1.72 -5.64
C PRO A 141 13.44 -1.55 -5.50
N VAL A 142 12.85 -2.29 -4.56
CA VAL A 142 11.40 -2.27 -4.30
C VAL A 142 11.08 -1.19 -3.28
N VAL A 143 10.00 -0.44 -3.53
CA VAL A 143 9.41 0.48 -2.56
C VAL A 143 8.05 -0.05 -2.13
N LEU A 144 7.88 -0.25 -0.83
CA LEU A 144 6.62 -0.61 -0.20
C LEU A 144 5.98 0.65 0.40
N LEU A 145 4.70 0.85 0.11
CA LEU A 145 3.94 2.01 0.57
C LEU A 145 2.88 1.53 1.56
N PHE A 146 3.09 1.76 2.85
CA PHE A 146 2.06 1.53 3.88
C PHE A 146 1.29 2.82 4.10
N ASP A 147 -0.02 2.79 3.89
CA ASP A 147 -0.91 3.91 4.18
C ASP A 147 -1.82 3.52 5.34
N GLN A 148 -2.17 4.49 6.20
CA GLN A 148 -2.84 4.26 7.49
C GLN A 148 -2.12 3.25 8.40
N PHE A 149 -0.78 3.32 8.47
CA PHE A 149 0.01 2.41 9.31
C PHE A 149 -0.34 2.50 10.80
N GLU A 150 -0.89 3.62 11.25
CA GLU A 150 -1.42 3.80 12.61
C GLU A 150 -2.50 2.77 12.99
N GLU A 151 -3.14 2.10 12.02
CA GLU A 151 -4.10 1.00 12.26
C GLU A 151 -3.51 -0.17 13.05
N VAL A 152 -2.19 -0.37 12.99
CA VAL A 152 -1.49 -1.35 13.83
C VAL A 152 -1.64 -1.03 15.33
N LEU A 153 -1.79 0.25 15.67
CA LEU A 153 -1.93 0.72 17.05
C LEU A 153 -3.39 0.88 17.47
N THR A 154 -4.31 1.11 16.54
CA THR A 154 -5.71 1.47 16.85
C THR A 154 -6.70 0.34 16.67
N VAL A 155 -6.48 -0.60 15.73
CA VAL A 155 -7.46 -1.65 15.40
C VAL A 155 -7.45 -2.79 16.41
N ALA A 156 -6.28 -3.33 16.72
CA ALA A 156 -6.12 -4.42 17.68
C ALA A 156 -4.68 -4.44 18.23
N PRO A 157 -4.27 -3.43 19.04
CA PRO A 157 -2.87 -3.24 19.45
C PRO A 157 -2.22 -4.43 20.18
N ARG A 158 -3.00 -5.40 20.67
CA ARG A 158 -2.52 -6.64 21.31
C ARG A 158 -2.56 -7.88 20.42
N ALA A 159 -3.00 -7.76 19.16
CA ALA A 159 -3.19 -8.90 18.27
C ALA A 159 -1.90 -9.61 17.84
N VAL A 160 -0.72 -9.03 18.15
CA VAL A 160 0.60 -9.64 17.91
C VAL A 160 1.18 -10.28 19.18
N ALA A 161 0.53 -10.10 20.34
CA ALA A 161 0.98 -10.70 21.59
C ALA A 161 0.32 -12.09 21.77
N ALA A 162 0.97 -13.12 21.23
CA ALA A 162 0.78 -14.52 21.59
C ALA A 162 2.08 -15.30 21.36
#